data_AF-A0A842QK35-F1
#
_entry.id   AF-A0A842QK35-F1
#
_cell.length_a   1.000
_cell.length_b   1.000
_cell.length_c   1.000
_cell.angle_alpha   90.00
_cell.angle_beta   90.00
_cell.angle_gamma   90.00
#
_symmetry.space_group_name_H-M   'P 1'
#
loop_
_entity.id
_entity.type
_entity.pdbx_description
1 polymer ?
#
loop_
_entity_poly.entity_id
_entity_poly.type
_entity_poly.pdbx_seq_one_letter_code
_entity_poly.pdbx_strand_id
1 'polypeptide(L)'
;MLKKKQRLTIYLFSLAIYFLFTLYNFLASSDWLFDSTLSMALITAVFMISRWIKLDKFEFMMINLALIIHNLGTFDFYEWHWWIIQYDHVVHFAASAVSAYIIFDFLARKLHIKEKQRRKHTVIDENKAIFITLAISIVVLLGTAIELIEFAGFTYLREGGGILFPGSGDSVKIGDPTYQYIDTMSDIITNVLGSISGVLYYYFTQYKRKPWLKY
;
A
#
# COMPACT_ATOMS: atom_id res chain seq x y z
N MET A 1 19.32 -4.33 -9.40
CA MET A 1 18.35 -3.70 -10.32
C MET A 1 17.72 -4.80 -11.17
N LEU A 2 16.40 -4.85 -11.28
CA LEU A 2 15.74 -5.96 -11.95
C LEU A 2 16.05 -5.99 -13.46
N LYS A 3 16.30 -7.18 -14.02
CA LYS A 3 16.42 -7.33 -15.47
C LYS A 3 15.09 -6.96 -16.12
N LYS A 4 15.12 -6.22 -17.24
CA LYS A 4 13.91 -5.77 -17.99
C LYS A 4 12.92 -6.92 -18.22
N LYS A 5 13.41 -8.11 -18.59
CA LYS A 5 12.62 -9.32 -18.81
C LYS A 5 11.87 -9.77 -17.55
N GLN A 6 12.54 -9.88 -16.41
CA GLN A 6 11.92 -10.29 -15.14
C GLN A 6 10.80 -9.33 -14.72
N ARG A 7 10.98 -8.02 -14.93
CA ARG A 7 9.95 -7.03 -14.58
C ARG A 7 8.70 -7.23 -15.41
N LEU A 8 8.91 -7.38 -16.71
CA LEU A 8 7.84 -7.61 -17.67
C LEU A 8 7.11 -8.91 -17.33
N THR A 9 7.83 -9.98 -16.97
CA THR A 9 7.22 -11.24 -16.53
C THR A 9 6.34 -11.07 -15.31
N ILE A 10 6.83 -10.40 -14.24
CA ILE A 10 6.02 -10.18 -13.03
C ILE A 10 4.81 -9.31 -13.37
N TYR A 11 4.99 -8.24 -14.15
CA TYR A 11 3.90 -7.35 -14.57
C TYR A 11 2.82 -8.10 -15.37
N LEU A 12 3.20 -8.85 -16.40
CA LEU A 12 2.25 -9.61 -17.22
C LEU A 12 1.54 -10.68 -16.41
N PHE A 13 2.25 -11.33 -15.48
CA PHE A 13 1.64 -12.30 -14.57
C PHE A 13 0.61 -11.64 -13.64
N SER A 14 0.95 -10.51 -13.01
CA SER A 14 0.00 -9.76 -12.19
C SER A 14 -1.20 -9.26 -13.00
N LEU A 15 -0.97 -8.76 -14.21
CA LEU A 15 -2.04 -8.29 -15.10
C LEU A 15 -2.99 -9.44 -15.46
N ALA A 16 -2.46 -10.64 -15.70
CA ALA A 16 -3.28 -11.82 -15.94
C ALA A 16 -4.15 -12.18 -14.71
N ILE A 17 -3.60 -12.07 -13.49
CA ILE A 17 -4.39 -12.29 -12.26
C ILE A 17 -5.54 -11.28 -12.16
N TYR A 18 -5.26 -9.98 -12.30
CA TYR A 18 -6.32 -8.97 -12.20
C TYR A 18 -7.33 -9.05 -13.36
N PHE A 19 -6.89 -9.47 -14.55
CA PHE A 19 -7.81 -9.75 -15.65
C PHE A 19 -8.76 -10.90 -15.30
N LEU A 20 -8.27 -11.97 -14.65
CA LEU A 20 -9.12 -13.07 -14.18
C LEU A 20 -10.08 -12.62 -13.09
N PHE A 21 -9.65 -11.78 -12.14
CA PHE A 21 -10.55 -11.18 -11.13
C PHE A 21 -11.61 -10.29 -11.80
N THR A 22 -11.23 -9.46 -12.76
CA THR A 22 -12.15 -8.59 -13.51
C THR A 22 -13.18 -9.43 -14.27
N LEU A 23 -12.75 -10.50 -14.96
CA LEU A 23 -13.64 -11.40 -15.68
C LEU A 23 -14.60 -12.12 -14.73
N TYR A 24 -14.09 -12.62 -13.60
CA TYR A 24 -14.91 -13.24 -12.56
C TYR A 24 -15.97 -12.26 -12.03
N ASN A 25 -15.56 -11.05 -11.64
CA ASN A 25 -16.46 -10.03 -11.10
C ASN A 25 -17.49 -9.57 -12.14
N PHE A 26 -17.12 -9.48 -13.42
CA PHE A 26 -18.04 -9.19 -14.51
C PHE A 26 -19.12 -10.28 -14.64
N LEU A 27 -18.72 -11.57 -14.61
CA LEU A 27 -19.66 -12.69 -14.70
C LEU A 27 -20.55 -12.82 -13.45
N ALA A 28 -20.01 -12.47 -12.28
CA ALA A 28 -20.73 -12.50 -11.01
C ALA A 28 -21.61 -11.25 -10.78
N SER A 29 -21.54 -10.23 -11.64
CA SER A 29 -22.16 -8.91 -11.41
C SER A 29 -21.76 -8.29 -10.06
N SER A 30 -20.48 -8.46 -9.69
CA SER A 30 -19.91 -8.02 -8.42
C SER A 30 -19.40 -6.57 -8.50
N ASP A 31 -19.59 -5.80 -7.43
CA ASP A 31 -19.10 -4.42 -7.31
C ASP A 31 -17.55 -4.33 -7.35
N TRP A 32 -16.86 -5.41 -6.99
CA TRP A 32 -15.40 -5.56 -7.06
C TRP A 32 -14.82 -5.49 -8.49
N LEU A 33 -15.69 -5.44 -9.51
CA LEU A 33 -15.29 -5.19 -10.90
C LEU A 33 -14.46 -3.91 -11.02
N PHE A 34 -14.87 -2.86 -10.30
CA PHE A 34 -14.19 -1.58 -10.34
C PHE A 34 -12.78 -1.67 -9.71
N ASP A 35 -12.67 -2.23 -8.51
CA ASP A 35 -11.41 -2.42 -7.79
C ASP A 35 -10.39 -3.24 -8.57
N SER A 36 -10.86 -4.31 -9.22
CA SER A 36 -10.03 -5.14 -10.09
C SER A 36 -9.50 -4.35 -11.29
N THR A 37 -10.35 -3.51 -11.88
CA THR A 37 -9.99 -2.64 -13.01
C THR A 37 -9.01 -1.55 -12.59
N LEU A 38 -9.27 -0.90 -11.45
CA LEU A 38 -8.39 0.11 -10.88
C LEU A 38 -7.02 -0.50 -10.53
N SER A 39 -6.99 -1.72 -10.01
CA SER A 39 -5.75 -2.45 -9.70
C SER A 39 -4.91 -2.74 -10.94
N MET A 40 -5.54 -3.06 -12.08
CA MET A 40 -4.85 -3.15 -13.38
C MET A 40 -4.23 -1.81 -13.79
N ALA A 41 -4.98 -0.71 -13.64
CA ALA A 41 -4.50 0.63 -13.97
C ALA A 41 -3.32 1.04 -13.06
N LEU A 42 -3.44 0.79 -11.75
CA LEU A 42 -2.41 1.07 -10.75
C LEU A 42 -1.14 0.27 -11.02
N ILE A 43 -1.23 -1.05 -11.26
CA ILE A 43 -0.02 -1.84 -11.53
C ILE A 43 0.65 -1.45 -12.85
N THR A 44 -0.13 -1.00 -13.84
CA THR A 44 0.38 -0.44 -15.10
C THR A 44 1.13 0.86 -14.84
N ALA A 45 0.55 1.77 -14.05
CA ALA A 45 1.20 3.02 -13.65
C ALA A 45 2.50 2.73 -12.89
N VAL A 46 2.48 1.83 -11.90
CA VAL A 46 3.66 1.40 -11.15
C VAL A 46 4.73 0.81 -12.08
N PHE A 47 4.35 -0.03 -13.05
CA PHE A 47 5.28 -0.59 -14.03
C PHE A 47 5.95 0.51 -14.87
N MET A 48 5.19 1.51 -15.32
CA MET A 48 5.71 2.66 -16.09
C MET A 48 6.70 3.49 -15.26
N ILE A 49 6.33 3.86 -14.02
CA ILE A 49 7.19 4.69 -13.16
C ILE A 49 8.32 3.90 -12.50
N SER A 50 8.26 2.55 -12.46
CA SER A 50 9.23 1.70 -11.77
C SER A 50 10.69 1.98 -12.15
N ARG A 51 10.94 2.41 -13.40
CA ARG A 51 12.28 2.80 -13.87
C ARG A 51 12.76 4.09 -13.24
N TRP A 52 11.87 5.05 -13.05
CA TRP A 52 12.17 6.37 -12.51
C TRP A 52 12.45 6.32 -11.00
N ILE A 53 11.62 5.58 -10.26
CA ILE A 53 11.79 5.36 -8.82
C ILE A 53 12.76 4.22 -8.49
N LYS A 54 13.25 3.50 -9.52
CA LYS A 54 14.23 2.40 -9.44
C LYS A 54 13.78 1.22 -8.56
N LEU A 55 12.50 0.83 -8.64
CA LEU A 55 11.98 -0.33 -7.90
C LEU A 55 12.76 -1.60 -8.23
N ASP A 56 13.13 -2.34 -7.19
CA ASP A 56 13.73 -3.66 -7.29
C ASP A 56 12.66 -4.77 -7.45
N LYS A 57 13.11 -6.04 -7.47
CA LYS A 57 12.20 -7.20 -7.62
C LYS A 57 11.21 -7.27 -6.48
N PHE A 58 11.75 -7.12 -5.28
CA PHE A 58 11.07 -7.39 -4.04
C PHE A 58 10.01 -6.31 -3.81
N GLU A 59 10.38 -5.04 -3.98
CA GLU A 59 9.46 -3.90 -3.93
C GLU A 59 8.29 -4.07 -4.91
N PHE A 60 8.58 -4.43 -6.17
CA PHE A 60 7.53 -4.63 -7.17
C PHE A 60 6.63 -5.83 -6.83
N MET A 61 7.20 -6.94 -6.32
CA MET A 61 6.40 -8.08 -5.85
C MET A 61 5.54 -7.75 -4.63
N MET A 62 6.05 -6.93 -3.70
CA MET A 62 5.29 -6.51 -2.53
C MET A 62 4.09 -5.63 -2.89
N ILE A 63 4.24 -4.67 -3.83
CA ILE A 63 3.10 -3.88 -4.34
C ILE A 63 2.03 -4.81 -4.91
N ASN A 64 2.46 -5.77 -5.75
CA ASN A 64 1.53 -6.74 -6.33
C ASN A 64 0.83 -7.58 -5.27
N LEU A 65 1.57 -8.04 -4.25
CA LEU A 65 0.98 -8.84 -3.19
C LEU A 65 -0.04 -8.03 -2.37
N ALA A 66 0.26 -6.77 -2.04
CA ALA A 66 -0.67 -5.89 -1.32
C ALA A 66 -1.96 -5.66 -2.13
N LEU A 67 -1.85 -5.40 -3.44
CA LEU A 67 -3.01 -5.26 -4.32
C LEU A 67 -3.79 -6.58 -4.48
N ILE A 68 -3.12 -7.73 -4.56
CA ILE A 68 -3.80 -9.03 -4.57
C ILE A 68 -4.58 -9.23 -3.28
N ILE A 69 -3.97 -8.97 -2.11
CA ILE A 69 -4.62 -9.07 -0.80
C ILE A 69 -5.88 -8.20 -0.77
N HIS A 70 -5.82 -6.94 -1.21
CA HIS A 70 -7.00 -6.09 -1.35
C HIS A 70 -8.08 -6.73 -2.24
N ASN A 71 -7.71 -7.22 -3.43
CA ASN A 71 -8.67 -7.77 -4.38
C ASN A 71 -9.23 -9.15 -4.01
N LEU A 72 -8.70 -9.82 -2.98
CA LEU A 72 -9.33 -11.05 -2.46
C LEU A 72 -10.71 -10.80 -1.87
N GLY A 73 -11.12 -9.54 -1.66
CA GLY A 73 -12.51 -9.18 -1.41
C GLY A 73 -13.49 -9.65 -2.49
N THR A 74 -13.01 -9.89 -3.72
CA THR A 74 -13.72 -10.62 -4.78
C THR A 74 -14.32 -11.97 -4.33
N PHE A 75 -13.73 -12.58 -3.30
CA PHE A 75 -14.14 -13.87 -2.72
C PHE A 75 -14.69 -13.72 -1.30
N ASP A 76 -15.27 -12.56 -0.98
CA ASP A 76 -15.89 -12.25 0.31
C ASP A 76 -14.91 -12.28 1.50
N PHE A 77 -13.61 -12.10 1.25
CA PHE A 77 -12.61 -12.07 2.33
C PHE A 77 -12.84 -10.93 3.32
N TYR A 78 -13.50 -9.84 2.93
CA TYR A 78 -13.85 -8.74 3.84
C TYR A 78 -14.86 -9.16 4.92
N GLU A 79 -15.61 -10.25 4.72
CA GLU A 79 -16.46 -10.84 5.76
C GLU A 79 -15.64 -11.61 6.82
N TRP A 80 -14.36 -11.90 6.54
CA TRP A 80 -13.52 -12.64 7.47
C TRP A 80 -13.06 -11.77 8.63
N HIS A 81 -13.27 -12.28 9.84
CA HIS A 81 -12.74 -11.70 11.06
C HIS A 81 -12.21 -12.79 11.99
N TRP A 82 -11.09 -12.51 12.65
CA TRP A 82 -10.54 -13.33 13.73
C TRP A 82 -10.38 -12.50 14.99
N TRP A 83 -11.29 -12.71 15.95
CA TRP A 83 -11.37 -11.93 17.18
C TRP A 83 -11.55 -10.43 16.89
N ILE A 84 -10.55 -9.59 17.18
CA ILE A 84 -10.55 -8.15 16.90
C ILE A 84 -9.89 -7.79 15.57
N ILE A 85 -9.37 -8.78 14.84
CA ILE A 85 -8.68 -8.57 13.57
C ILE A 85 -9.66 -8.83 12.44
N GLN A 86 -10.06 -7.78 11.75
CA GLN A 86 -10.85 -7.85 10.52
C GLN A 86 -9.91 -8.06 9.33
N TYR A 87 -10.40 -8.65 8.24
CA TYR A 87 -9.61 -8.78 7.01
C TYR A 87 -9.15 -7.41 6.50
N ASP A 88 -10.03 -6.42 6.61
CA ASP A 88 -9.73 -5.06 6.21
C ASP A 88 -8.49 -4.50 6.96
N HIS A 89 -8.38 -4.75 8.27
CA HIS A 89 -7.17 -4.41 9.04
C HIS A 89 -5.88 -5.02 8.43
N VAL A 90 -5.96 -6.22 7.85
CA VAL A 90 -4.83 -6.88 7.17
C VAL A 90 -4.49 -6.15 5.87
N VAL A 91 -5.50 -5.72 5.12
CA VAL A 91 -5.35 -4.95 3.87
C VAL A 91 -4.66 -3.61 4.15
N HIS A 92 -5.18 -2.81 5.09
CA HIS A 92 -4.63 -1.51 5.49
C HIS A 92 -3.20 -1.66 6.03
N PHE A 93 -2.96 -2.64 6.92
CA PHE A 93 -1.64 -2.92 7.45
C PHE A 93 -0.64 -3.28 6.33
N ALA A 94 -1.01 -4.19 5.42
CA ALA A 94 -0.14 -4.64 4.34
C ALA A 94 0.18 -3.51 3.36
N ALA A 95 -0.84 -2.76 2.93
CA ALA A 95 -0.69 -1.63 2.01
C ALA A 95 0.21 -0.55 2.60
N SER A 96 -0.02 -0.18 3.87
CA SER A 96 0.80 0.81 4.57
C SER A 96 2.24 0.33 4.81
N ALA A 97 2.44 -0.94 5.18
CA ALA A 97 3.77 -1.50 5.36
C ALA A 97 4.59 -1.50 4.07
N VAL A 98 3.99 -1.92 2.95
CA VAL A 98 4.65 -1.92 1.64
C VAL A 98 4.96 -0.49 1.19
N SER A 99 4.01 0.42 1.34
CA SER A 99 4.18 1.83 0.94
C SER A 99 5.30 2.50 1.73
N ALA A 100 5.34 2.30 3.06
CA ALA A 100 6.33 2.92 3.92
C ALA A 100 7.73 2.34 3.69
N TYR A 101 7.83 1.03 3.43
CA TYR A 101 9.08 0.39 3.00
C TYR A 101 9.63 1.05 1.71
N ILE A 102 8.78 1.22 0.69
CA ILE A 102 9.19 1.73 -0.62
C ILE A 102 9.55 3.21 -0.56
N ILE A 103 8.76 4.02 0.15
CA ILE A 103 9.05 5.44 0.38
C ILE A 103 10.39 5.59 1.10
N PHE A 104 10.63 4.79 2.14
CA PHE A 104 11.87 4.86 2.88
C PHE A 104 13.08 4.39 2.04
N ASP A 105 12.97 3.32 1.23
CA ASP A 105 14.04 2.94 0.29
C ASP A 105 14.28 4.02 -0.77
N PHE A 106 13.22 4.63 -1.29
CA PHE A 106 13.31 5.71 -2.27
C PHE A 106 14.05 6.93 -1.70
N LEU A 107 13.64 7.42 -0.53
CA LEU A 107 14.31 8.51 0.17
C LEU A 107 15.76 8.15 0.47
N ALA A 108 16.01 6.93 0.98
CA ALA A 108 17.34 6.48 1.33
C ALA A 108 18.28 6.47 0.13
N ARG A 109 17.83 5.91 -1.00
CA ARG A 109 18.60 5.90 -2.26
C ARG A 109 18.89 7.31 -2.77
N LYS A 110 17.90 8.20 -2.78
CA LYS A 110 18.06 9.56 -3.34
C LYS A 110 19.04 10.41 -2.53
N LEU A 111 19.02 10.28 -1.20
CA LEU A 111 19.91 11.03 -0.32
C LEU A 111 21.33 10.44 -0.33
N HIS A 112 21.48 9.11 -0.27
CA HIS A 112 22.80 8.47 -0.37
C HIS A 112 23.51 8.72 -1.72
N ILE A 113 22.77 8.80 -2.83
CA ILE A 113 23.37 9.06 -4.15
C ILE A 113 24.08 10.43 -4.17
N LYS A 114 23.60 11.42 -3.40
CA LYS A 114 24.26 12.74 -3.30
C LYS A 114 25.51 12.69 -2.42
N GLU A 115 25.59 11.75 -1.50
CA GLU A 115 26.58 11.75 -0.41
C GLU A 115 27.77 10.81 -0.64
N LYS A 116 27.60 9.81 -1.50
CA LYS A 116 28.66 8.89 -1.96
C LYS A 116 29.89 9.60 -2.55
N GLN A 117 29.80 10.89 -2.83
CA GLN A 117 30.90 11.73 -3.29
C GLN A 117 31.71 12.38 -2.16
N ARG A 118 31.29 12.37 -0.87
CA ARG A 118 31.94 13.24 0.13
C ARG A 118 32.23 12.71 1.55
N ARG A 119 31.51 11.76 2.18
CA ARG A 119 31.74 11.42 3.62
C ARG A 119 31.39 9.98 4.07
N LYS A 120 31.97 9.58 5.21
CA LYS A 120 31.76 8.30 5.94
C LYS A 120 30.44 8.19 6.71
N HIS A 121 29.81 9.33 7.03
CA HIS A 121 28.49 9.39 7.67
C HIS A 121 27.51 9.98 6.68
N THR A 122 26.33 9.38 6.55
CA THR A 122 25.29 9.94 5.69
C THR A 122 24.34 10.84 6.47
N VAL A 123 23.73 11.84 5.80
CA VAL A 123 22.68 12.72 6.35
C VAL A 123 21.57 11.88 6.99
N ILE A 124 21.31 10.68 6.46
CA ILE A 124 20.34 9.73 7.03
C ILE A 124 20.80 9.17 8.37
N ASP A 125 22.08 8.84 8.52
CA ASP A 125 22.59 8.34 9.81
C ASP A 125 22.49 9.40 10.90
N GLU A 126 22.82 10.64 10.54
CA GLU A 126 22.75 11.80 11.43
C GLU A 126 21.30 12.16 11.80
N ASN A 127 20.36 11.99 10.86
CA ASN A 127 18.96 12.40 11.00
C ASN A 127 17.96 11.23 10.93
N LYS A 128 18.37 10.04 11.37
CA LYS A 128 17.61 8.79 11.19
C LYS A 128 16.19 8.86 11.72
N ALA A 129 16.01 9.49 12.88
CA ALA A 129 14.69 9.66 13.50
C ALA A 129 13.78 10.53 12.62
N ILE A 130 14.30 11.62 12.05
CA ILE A 130 13.54 12.51 11.18
C ILE A 130 13.09 11.77 9.91
N PHE A 131 13.97 11.01 9.27
CA PHE A 131 13.60 10.28 8.05
C PHE A 131 12.62 9.13 8.30
N ILE A 132 12.79 8.41 9.41
CA ILE A 132 11.85 7.35 9.83
C ILE A 132 10.46 7.97 10.06
N THR A 133 10.39 9.03 10.87
CA THR A 133 9.13 9.73 11.15
C THR A 133 8.53 10.29 9.87
N LEU A 134 9.32 10.91 8.98
CA LEU A 134 8.83 11.47 7.72
C LEU A 134 8.21 10.38 6.82
N ALA A 135 8.87 9.23 6.67
CA ALA A 135 8.34 8.13 5.85
C ALA A 135 7.02 7.60 6.42
N ILE A 136 6.93 7.43 7.75
CA ILE A 136 5.69 7.04 8.43
C ILE A 136 4.61 8.11 8.22
N SER A 137 4.91 9.38 8.47
CA SER A 137 3.96 10.48 8.35
C SER A 137 3.39 10.64 6.94
N ILE A 138 4.18 10.43 5.90
CA ILE A 138 3.68 10.51 4.51
C ILE A 138 2.64 9.41 4.26
N VAL A 139 2.92 8.17 4.67
CA VAL A 139 1.99 7.04 4.44
C VAL A 139 0.74 7.18 5.28
N VAL A 140 0.89 7.53 6.56
CA VAL A 140 -0.25 7.77 7.46
C VAL A 140 -1.12 8.91 6.92
N LEU A 141 -0.52 10.01 6.47
CA LEU A 141 -1.28 11.13 5.89
C LEU A 141 -2.08 10.69 4.65
N LEU A 142 -1.49 9.88 3.78
CA LEU A 142 -2.19 9.35 2.61
C LEU A 142 -3.31 8.38 3.00
N GLY A 143 -3.06 7.46 3.92
CA GLY A 143 -4.06 6.53 4.45
C GLY A 143 -5.23 7.29 5.08
N THR A 144 -4.96 8.17 6.05
CA THR A 144 -5.97 9.02 6.70
C THR A 144 -6.76 9.85 5.69
N ALA A 145 -6.14 10.37 4.63
CA ALA A 145 -6.87 11.09 3.60
C ALA A 145 -7.88 10.21 2.87
N ILE A 146 -7.54 8.94 2.59
CA ILE A 146 -8.45 7.98 1.96
C ILE A 146 -9.61 7.66 2.92
N GLU A 147 -9.31 7.29 4.17
CA GLU A 147 -10.35 6.96 5.16
C GLU A 147 -11.33 8.14 5.39
N LEU A 148 -10.79 9.37 5.43
CA LEU A 148 -11.63 10.56 5.64
C LEU A 148 -12.52 10.85 4.43
N ILE A 149 -12.07 10.53 3.21
CA ILE A 149 -12.93 10.67 2.02
C ILE A 149 -14.01 9.59 2.03
N GLU A 150 -13.70 8.37 2.44
CA GLU A 150 -14.69 7.30 2.65
C GLU A 150 -15.72 7.67 3.71
N PHE A 151 -15.26 8.14 4.87
CA PHE A 151 -16.13 8.64 5.94
C PHE A 151 -17.01 9.81 5.47
N ALA A 152 -16.46 10.74 4.69
CA ALA A 152 -17.21 11.86 4.12
C ALA A 152 -18.22 11.36 3.08
N GLY A 153 -17.82 10.44 2.19
CA GLY A 153 -18.71 9.80 1.21
C GLY A 153 -19.90 9.15 1.89
N PHE A 154 -19.65 8.35 2.93
CA PHE A 154 -20.69 7.75 3.76
C PHE A 154 -21.61 8.81 4.38
N THR A 155 -21.04 9.86 4.98
CA THR A 155 -21.80 10.91 5.67
C THR A 155 -22.70 11.71 4.74
N TYR A 156 -22.23 12.07 3.55
CA TYR A 156 -22.93 12.98 2.65
C TYR A 156 -23.79 12.26 1.60
N LEU A 157 -23.37 11.09 1.13
CA LEU A 157 -24.05 10.35 0.07
C LEU A 157 -24.85 9.16 0.59
N ARG A 158 -24.64 8.77 1.86
CA ARG A 158 -25.22 7.55 2.47
C ARG A 158 -24.81 6.25 1.78
N GLU A 159 -23.81 6.35 0.91
CA GLU A 159 -23.18 5.25 0.19
C GLU A 159 -21.73 5.22 0.67
N GLY A 160 -21.30 4.11 1.27
CA GLY A 160 -19.94 3.95 1.78
C GLY A 160 -18.88 3.70 0.68
N GLY A 161 -19.17 4.00 -0.58
CA GLY A 161 -18.40 3.61 -1.77
C GLY A 161 -17.09 4.39 -2.02
N GLY A 162 -16.52 5.03 -1.01
CA GLY A 162 -15.24 5.74 -1.10
C GLY A 162 -15.12 6.84 -2.15
N ILE A 163 -13.86 7.16 -2.53
CA ILE A 163 -13.48 8.30 -3.38
C ILE A 163 -14.15 8.29 -4.76
N LEU A 164 -14.52 7.12 -5.27
CA LEU A 164 -14.94 6.94 -6.65
C LEU A 164 -16.42 6.57 -6.79
N PHE A 165 -17.10 6.31 -5.67
CA PHE A 165 -18.53 5.99 -5.58
C PHE A 165 -19.03 4.61 -6.11
N PRO A 166 -18.22 3.60 -6.48
CA PRO A 166 -18.75 2.25 -6.71
C PRO A 166 -18.65 1.39 -5.44
N GLY A 167 -19.76 0.73 -5.10
CA GLY A 167 -19.82 -0.32 -4.08
C GLY A 167 -20.64 0.03 -2.84
N SER A 168 -21.12 -0.99 -2.15
CA SER A 168 -21.93 -0.87 -0.92
C SER A 168 -21.19 -0.31 0.29
N GLY A 169 -19.85 -0.17 0.20
CA GLY A 169 -18.97 0.09 1.34
C GLY A 169 -19.00 -1.03 2.39
N ASP A 170 -18.16 -0.94 3.42
CA ASP A 170 -18.12 -1.88 4.56
C ASP A 170 -19.33 -1.73 5.52
N SER A 171 -20.30 -0.88 5.16
CA SER A 171 -21.46 -0.62 6.00
C SER A 171 -22.51 -1.74 5.91
N VAL A 172 -22.26 -2.84 6.64
CA VAL A 172 -23.30 -3.87 6.94
C VAL A 172 -24.51 -3.23 7.66
N LYS A 173 -24.31 -2.05 8.27
CA LYS A 173 -25.35 -1.22 8.90
C LYS A 173 -25.39 0.16 8.25
N ILE A 174 -26.05 0.24 7.10
CA ILE A 174 -26.37 1.51 6.44
C ILE A 174 -26.99 2.47 7.48
N GLY A 175 -26.35 3.62 7.67
CA GLY A 175 -26.88 4.71 8.51
C GLY A 175 -26.50 4.72 9.99
N ASP A 176 -25.45 4.00 10.44
CA ASP A 176 -24.87 4.18 11.78
C ASP A 176 -23.52 4.96 11.71
N PRO A 177 -23.52 6.29 11.94
CA PRO A 177 -22.31 7.10 11.93
C PRO A 177 -21.29 6.69 13.00
N THR A 178 -21.74 6.07 14.09
CA THR A 178 -20.85 5.63 15.17
C THR A 178 -19.99 4.47 14.70
N TYR A 179 -20.59 3.54 13.97
CA TYR A 179 -19.87 2.40 13.41
C TYR A 179 -18.82 2.87 12.41
N GLN A 180 -19.19 3.71 11.43
CA GLN A 180 -18.26 4.23 10.44
C GLN A 180 -17.11 5.02 11.08
N TYR A 181 -17.38 5.76 12.16
CA TYR A 181 -16.34 6.46 12.89
C TYR A 181 -15.34 5.49 13.54
N ILE A 182 -15.83 4.42 14.19
CA ILE A 182 -14.98 3.41 14.83
C ILE A 182 -14.11 2.71 13.79
N ASP A 183 -14.69 2.35 12.65
CA ASP A 183 -14.06 1.72 11.50
C ASP A 183 -12.91 2.59 10.98
N THR A 184 -13.21 3.83 10.55
CA THR A 184 -12.22 4.81 10.12
C THR A 184 -11.10 5.04 11.14
N MET A 185 -11.41 5.08 12.45
CA MET A 185 -10.36 5.19 13.48
C MET A 185 -9.48 3.93 13.56
N SER A 186 -10.07 2.74 13.43
CA SER A 186 -9.36 1.46 13.38
C SER A 186 -8.39 1.44 12.19
N ASP A 187 -8.82 1.90 11.02
CA ASP A 187 -8.03 1.84 9.79
C ASP A 187 -6.88 2.83 9.78
N ILE A 188 -7.09 4.01 10.38
CA ILE A 188 -6.00 4.94 10.67
C ILE A 188 -4.95 4.29 11.60
N ILE A 189 -5.38 3.56 12.63
CA ILE A 189 -4.46 2.88 13.56
C ILE A 189 -3.68 1.77 12.83
N THR A 190 -4.35 0.94 12.03
CA THR A 190 -3.71 -0.16 11.28
C THR A 190 -2.74 0.39 10.23
N ASN A 191 -3.08 1.50 9.57
CA ASN A 191 -2.19 2.24 8.67
C ASN A 191 -0.91 2.74 9.38
N VAL A 192 -1.04 3.28 10.60
CA VAL A 192 0.12 3.67 11.43
C VAL A 192 0.99 2.46 11.77
N LEU A 193 0.40 1.36 12.23
CA LEU A 193 1.12 0.15 12.60
C LEU A 193 1.83 -0.50 11.39
N GLY A 194 1.16 -0.53 10.24
CA GLY A 194 1.73 -1.00 8.98
C GLY A 194 2.93 -0.13 8.59
N SER A 195 2.76 1.20 8.62
CA SER A 195 3.81 2.15 8.27
C SER A 195 5.08 2.02 9.13
N ILE A 196 4.90 1.89 10.45
CA ILE A 196 6.01 1.62 11.39
C ILE A 196 6.71 0.31 11.01
N SER A 197 5.93 -0.76 10.79
CA SER A 197 6.45 -2.09 10.48
C SER A 197 7.29 -2.09 9.18
N GLY A 198 6.79 -1.44 8.13
CA GLY A 198 7.48 -1.32 6.84
C GLY A 198 8.83 -0.60 6.94
N VAL A 199 8.86 0.54 7.64
CA VAL A 199 10.09 1.33 7.83
C VAL A 199 11.11 0.59 8.67
N LEU A 200 10.68 -0.02 9.79
CA LEU A 200 11.58 -0.81 10.64
C LEU A 200 12.14 -2.02 9.90
N TYR A 201 11.30 -2.74 9.14
CA TYR A 201 11.73 -3.87 8.33
C TYR A 201 12.82 -3.46 7.32
N TYR A 202 12.61 -2.37 6.57
CA TYR A 202 13.64 -1.85 5.67
C TYR A 202 14.93 -1.49 6.43
N TYR A 203 14.81 -0.76 7.53
CA TYR A 203 15.95 -0.28 8.31
C TYR A 203 16.83 -1.43 8.81
N PHE A 204 16.23 -2.47 9.39
CA PHE A 204 17.01 -3.58 9.96
C PHE A 204 17.53 -4.57 8.92
N THR A 205 16.80 -4.78 7.81
CA THR A 205 17.17 -5.82 6.82
C THR A 205 17.99 -5.28 5.65
N GLN A 206 17.70 -4.07 5.17
CA GLN A 206 18.35 -3.51 3.98
C GLN A 206 19.36 -2.44 4.35
N TYR A 207 18.97 -1.48 5.19
CA TYR A 207 19.82 -0.34 5.49
C TYR A 207 21.10 -0.78 6.23
N LYS A 208 20.96 -1.50 7.34
CA LYS A 208 22.12 -1.96 8.14
C LYS A 208 23.03 -2.97 7.43
N ARG A 209 22.50 -3.77 6.49
CA ARG A 209 23.24 -4.89 5.87
C ARG A 209 24.04 -4.50 4.64
N LYS A 210 23.84 -3.31 4.07
CA LYS A 210 24.46 -2.91 2.82
C LYS A 210 25.95 -2.51 3.04
N PRO A 211 26.93 -3.25 2.48
CA PRO A 211 28.36 -3.10 2.79
C PRO A 211 29.02 -1.83 2.26
N TRP A 212 28.31 -0.96 1.54
CA TRP A 212 28.75 0.41 1.27
C TRP A 212 28.73 1.32 2.51
N LEU A 213 28.41 0.78 3.70
CA LEU A 213 28.64 1.34 5.04
C LEU A 213 29.98 0.91 5.69
N LYS A 214 30.76 0.03 5.04
CA LYS A 214 32.02 -0.50 5.60
C LYS A 214 33.30 0.11 5.01
N TYR A 215 33.20 1.23 4.27
CA TYR A 215 34.36 1.96 3.74
C TYR A 215 34.40 3.39 4.27
#